data_AF-A0A7R9R257-F1
#
_entry.id   AF-A0A7R9R257-F1
#
_cell.length_a   1.000
_cell.length_b   1.000
_cell.length_c   1.000
_cell.angle_alpha   90.00
_cell.angle_beta   90.00
_cell.angle_gamma   90.00
#
_symmetry.space_group_name_H-M   'P 1'
#
loop_
_entity.id
_entity.type
_entity.pdbx_description
1 polymer ?
#
loop_
_entity_poly.entity_id
_entity_poly.type
_entity_poly.pdbx_seq_one_letter_code
_entity_poly.pdbx_strand_id
1 'polypeptide(L)'
;MGWCASVLAIIIVYMWSNTFWKVQKSAPLFSVLLWFTFGKLAFAIAITWIFFCLCTGRARTMDYLLSWPNFQPFSRLSFSFFMIHFMVVIRRVFTVKETITMSDGLLIENSIIDIMVTFCLAYVFYALIEAPFTNLMAIWLKKDTQRDDL
;
A
#
# COMPACT_ATOMS: atom_id res chain seq x y z
N MET A 1 -19.79 4.90 14.98
CA MET A 1 -18.71 5.16 15.96
C MET A 1 -17.56 4.14 15.95
N GLY A 2 -17.58 3.05 15.14
CA GLY A 2 -16.44 2.11 15.06
C GLY A 2 -15.19 2.64 14.34
N TRP A 3 -15.36 3.63 13.44
CA TRP A 3 -14.29 4.29 12.70
C TRP A 3 -13.30 5.07 13.59
N CYS A 4 -13.82 5.72 14.63
CA CYS A 4 -13.00 6.50 15.55
C CYS A 4 -12.01 5.62 16.31
N ALA A 5 -12.33 4.34 16.57
CA ALA A 5 -11.43 3.41 17.24
C ALA A 5 -10.22 3.03 16.36
N SER A 6 -10.43 2.87 15.05
CA SER A 6 -9.33 2.59 14.11
C SER A 6 -8.43 3.81 13.93
N VAL A 7 -9.04 5.00 13.81
CA VAL A 7 -8.30 6.28 13.75
C VAL A 7 -7.51 6.52 15.05
N LEU A 8 -8.10 6.24 16.21
CA LEU A 8 -7.42 6.31 17.50
C LEU A 8 -6.26 5.30 17.60
N ALA A 9 -6.44 4.06 17.15
CA ALA A 9 -5.38 3.06 17.15
C ALA A 9 -4.18 3.49 16.27
N ILE A 10 -4.45 4.05 15.09
CA ILE A 10 -3.41 4.57 14.18
C ILE A 10 -2.70 5.78 14.81
N ILE A 11 -3.44 6.69 15.46
CA ILE A 11 -2.87 7.85 16.16
C ILE A 11 -1.97 7.41 17.33
N ILE A 12 -2.39 6.42 18.11
CA ILE A 12 -1.61 5.87 19.23
C ILE A 12 -0.28 5.27 18.72
N VAL A 13 -0.31 4.53 17.61
CA VAL A 13 0.90 3.98 16.98
C VAL A 13 1.81 5.11 16.46
N TYR A 14 1.24 6.16 15.89
CA TYR A 14 2.00 7.30 15.38
C TYR A 14 2.70 8.10 16.50
N MET A 15 1.99 8.35 17.61
CA MET A 15 2.56 9.02 18.79
C MET A 15 3.65 8.17 19.46
N TRP A 16 3.46 6.84 19.49
CA TRP A 16 4.47 5.91 19.97
C TRP A 16 5.72 5.97 19.10
N SER A 17 5.57 5.91 17.77
CA SER A 17 6.69 6.05 16.82
C SER A 17 7.50 7.33 17.06
N ASN A 18 6.85 8.49 17.16
CA ASN A 18 7.52 9.78 17.37
C ASN A 18 8.30 9.85 18.70
N THR A 19 7.85 9.12 19.71
CA THR A 19 8.55 9.02 21.01
C THR A 19 9.86 8.23 20.88
N PHE A 20 9.90 7.20 20.02
CA PHE A 20 11.11 6.40 19.78
C PHE A 20 12.17 7.11 18.95
N TRP A 21 11.79 7.95 17.98
CA TRP A 21 12.74 8.77 17.20
C TRP A 21 13.58 9.70 18.08
N LYS A 22 13.05 10.15 19.23
CA LYS A 22 13.82 10.95 20.20
C LYS A 22 14.76 10.12 21.10
N VAL A 23 14.61 8.79 21.12
CA VAL A 23 15.32 7.85 22.02
C VAL A 23 16.44 7.10 21.25
N GLN A 24 16.99 7.67 20.20
CA GLN A 24 18.00 7.03 19.35
C GLN A 24 19.43 6.99 19.95
N LYS A 25 19.64 7.29 21.25
CA LYS A 25 20.99 7.27 21.84
C LYS A 25 21.39 6.00 22.60
N SER A 26 20.49 5.14 23.07
CA SER A 26 20.82 3.82 23.69
C SER A 26 19.55 3.06 24.12
N ALA A 27 18.79 2.47 23.20
CA ALA A 27 17.63 1.65 23.55
C ALA A 27 18.03 0.15 23.67
N PRO A 28 17.52 -0.60 24.67
CA PRO A 28 17.78 -2.03 24.79
C PRO A 28 17.15 -2.81 23.63
N LEU A 29 17.80 -3.91 23.22
CA LEU A 29 17.43 -4.75 22.06
C LEU A 29 15.97 -5.22 22.11
N PHE A 30 15.48 -5.50 23.33
CA PHE A 30 14.09 -5.88 23.59
C PHE A 30 13.08 -4.81 23.15
N SER A 31 13.37 -3.52 23.36
CA SER A 31 12.49 -2.41 22.96
C SER A 31 12.38 -2.28 21.44
N VAL A 32 13.47 -2.55 20.71
CA VAL A 32 13.49 -2.52 19.24
C VAL A 32 12.66 -3.67 18.65
N LEU A 33 12.84 -4.90 19.17
CA LEU A 33 12.09 -6.08 18.75
C LEU A 33 10.59 -5.95 19.00
N LEU A 34 10.23 -5.41 20.17
CA LEU A 34 8.84 -5.10 20.50
C LEU A 34 8.26 -4.08 19.54
N TRP A 35 8.98 -3.01 19.22
CA TRP A 35 8.50 -2.01 18.27
C TRP A 35 8.20 -2.59 16.88
N PHE A 36 9.12 -3.39 16.32
CA PHE A 36 8.90 -4.03 15.01
C PHE A 36 7.67 -4.95 15.01
N THR A 37 7.50 -5.76 16.05
CA THR A 37 6.42 -6.75 16.13
C THR A 37 5.07 -6.08 16.45
N PHE A 38 5.01 -5.24 17.49
CA PHE A 38 3.79 -4.56 17.89
C PHE A 38 3.33 -3.52 16.87
N GLY A 39 4.26 -2.83 16.19
CA GLY A 39 3.90 -1.90 15.11
C GLY A 39 3.18 -2.61 13.96
N LYS A 40 3.71 -3.76 13.51
CA LYS A 40 3.08 -4.60 12.47
C LYS A 40 1.75 -5.18 12.94
N LEU A 41 1.65 -5.65 14.18
CA LEU A 41 0.42 -6.20 14.75
C LEU A 41 -0.67 -5.13 14.90
N ALA A 42 -0.33 -3.95 15.42
CA ALA A 42 -1.29 -2.86 15.59
C ALA A 42 -1.84 -2.39 14.23
N PHE A 43 -0.98 -2.32 13.21
CA PHE A 43 -1.42 -2.02 11.84
C PHE A 43 -2.36 -3.11 11.29
N ALA A 44 -2.02 -4.39 11.48
CA ALA A 44 -2.87 -5.49 11.04
C ALA A 44 -4.25 -5.47 11.75
N ILE A 45 -4.27 -5.28 13.07
CA ILE A 45 -5.51 -5.17 13.86
C ILE A 45 -6.35 -3.98 13.38
N ALA A 46 -5.72 -2.84 13.10
CA ALA A 46 -6.42 -1.65 12.60
C ALA A 46 -7.11 -1.93 11.24
N ILE A 47 -6.42 -2.64 10.33
CA ILE A 47 -6.98 -3.06 9.03
C ILE A 47 -8.12 -4.07 9.23
N THR A 48 -7.92 -5.11 10.05
CA THR A 48 -8.96 -6.11 10.34
C THR A 48 -10.21 -5.46 10.90
N TRP A 49 -10.07 -4.45 11.76
CA TRP A 49 -11.21 -3.72 12.30
C TRP A 49 -11.99 -2.93 11.23
N ILE A 50 -11.29 -2.37 10.24
CA ILE A 50 -11.93 -1.70 9.10
C ILE A 50 -12.75 -2.71 8.30
N PHE A 51 -12.17 -3.87 7.96
CA PHE A 51 -12.88 -4.94 7.26
C PHE A 51 -14.08 -5.47 8.07
N PHE A 52 -13.92 -5.65 9.37
CA PHE A 52 -15.01 -6.05 10.25
C PHE A 52 -16.16 -5.03 10.23
N CYS A 53 -15.85 -3.73 10.25
CA CYS A 53 -16.86 -2.67 10.14
C CYS A 53 -17.59 -2.69 8.79
N LEU A 54 -16.87 -3.00 7.70
CA LEU A 54 -17.46 -3.17 6.36
C LEU A 54 -18.42 -4.36 6.32
N CYS A 55 -17.98 -5.54 6.76
CA CYS A 55 -18.82 -6.75 6.76
C CYS A 55 -20.06 -6.64 7.65
N THR A 56 -19.99 -5.87 8.74
CA THR A 56 -21.13 -5.68 9.67
C THR A 56 -22.16 -4.67 9.13
N GLY A 57 -21.94 -4.05 7.97
CA GLY A 57 -22.88 -3.08 7.36
C GLY A 57 -23.04 -1.76 8.16
N ARG A 58 -22.26 -1.57 9.22
CA ARG A 58 -22.29 -0.36 10.09
C ARG A 58 -21.49 0.81 9.49
N ALA A 59 -21.04 0.64 8.26
CA ALA A 59 -20.04 1.43 7.56
C ALA A 59 -20.59 2.03 6.24
N ARG A 60 -21.83 2.53 6.24
CA ARG A 60 -22.53 2.99 5.04
C ARG A 60 -21.75 4.00 4.18
N THR A 61 -20.89 4.83 4.77
CA THR A 61 -20.05 5.78 4.05
C THR A 61 -18.88 5.12 3.31
N MET A 62 -18.24 4.13 3.90
CA MET A 62 -17.13 3.41 3.26
C MET A 62 -17.61 2.38 2.25
N ASP A 63 -18.77 1.78 2.49
CA ASP A 63 -19.43 0.90 1.51
C ASP A 63 -19.77 1.67 0.22
N TYR A 64 -20.23 2.92 0.36
CA TYR A 64 -20.44 3.80 -0.79
C TYR A 64 -19.15 4.17 -1.53
N LEU A 65 -18.05 4.43 -0.80
CA LEU A 65 -16.73 4.68 -1.38
C LEU A 65 -16.23 3.45 -2.18
N LEU A 66 -16.38 2.25 -1.62
CA LEU A 66 -15.93 1.01 -2.26
C LEU A 66 -16.83 0.61 -3.45
N SER A 67 -18.12 0.92 -3.38
CA SER A 67 -19.08 0.74 -4.47
C SER A 67 -18.86 1.72 -5.63
N TRP A 68 -17.98 2.72 -5.48
CA TRP A 68 -17.77 3.70 -6.53
C TRP A 68 -17.00 3.05 -7.70
N PRO A 69 -17.53 3.06 -8.94
CA PRO A 69 -16.85 2.51 -10.13
C PRO A 69 -15.44 3.08 -10.37
N ASN A 70 -15.11 4.24 -9.80
CA ASN A 70 -13.78 4.86 -9.88
C ASN A 70 -12.72 4.12 -9.04
N PHE A 71 -13.10 3.29 -8.06
CA PHE A 71 -12.15 2.47 -7.30
C PHE A 71 -11.71 1.21 -8.05
N GLN A 72 -12.48 0.76 -9.05
CA GLN A 72 -12.14 -0.37 -9.91
C GLN A 72 -10.76 -0.18 -10.59
N PRO A 73 -10.46 0.94 -11.27
CA PRO A 73 -9.12 1.18 -11.83
C PRO A 73 -8.06 1.44 -10.75
N PHE A 74 -8.42 2.06 -9.62
CA PHE A 74 -7.49 2.39 -8.55
C PHE A 74 -6.89 1.14 -7.88
N SER A 75 -7.72 0.10 -7.69
CA SER A 75 -7.27 -1.20 -7.18
C SER A 75 -6.23 -1.84 -8.11
N ARG A 76 -6.46 -1.76 -9.42
CA ARG A 76 -5.53 -2.31 -10.43
C ARG A 76 -4.21 -1.54 -10.51
N LEU A 77 -4.27 -0.21 -10.45
CA LEU A 77 -3.08 0.62 -10.41
C LEU A 77 -2.23 0.35 -9.16
N SER A 78 -2.89 0.15 -8.00
CA SER A 78 -2.20 -0.22 -6.75
C SER A 78 -1.50 -1.58 -6.86
N PHE A 79 -2.11 -2.54 -7.56
CA PHE A 79 -1.50 -3.84 -7.83
C PHE A 79 -0.27 -3.72 -8.74
N SER A 80 -0.39 -2.98 -9.85
CA SER A 80 0.72 -2.69 -10.76
C SER A 80 1.88 -1.98 -10.04
N PHE A 81 1.57 -1.02 -9.16
CA PHE A 81 2.56 -0.35 -8.32
C PHE A 81 3.28 -1.31 -7.37
N PHE A 82 2.55 -2.19 -6.68
CA PHE A 82 3.15 -3.17 -5.76
C PHE A 82 4.14 -4.12 -6.46
N MET A 83 3.77 -4.64 -7.63
CA MET A 83 4.63 -5.50 -8.45
C MET A 83 5.96 -4.81 -8.82
N ILE A 84 5.88 -3.56 -9.28
CA ILE A 84 7.05 -2.81 -9.73
C ILE A 84 7.90 -2.32 -8.57
N HIS A 85 7.27 -1.92 -7.47
CA HIS A 85 7.99 -1.53 -6.27
C HIS A 85 8.93 -2.64 -5.80
N PHE A 86 8.46 -3.90 -5.77
CA PHE A 86 9.31 -5.03 -5.39
C PHE A 86 10.50 -5.21 -6.34
N MET A 87 10.29 -5.06 -7.65
CA MET A 87 11.37 -5.12 -8.65
C MET A 87 12.40 -4.00 -8.46
N VAL A 88 11.96 -2.77 -8.20
CA VAL A 88 12.83 -1.61 -7.98
C VAL A 88 13.67 -1.79 -6.70
N VAL A 89 13.03 -2.24 -5.61
CA VAL A 89 13.72 -2.51 -4.34
C VAL A 89 14.79 -3.59 -4.51
N ILE A 90 14.47 -4.70 -5.20
CA ILE A 90 15.45 -5.75 -5.48
C ILE A 90 16.64 -5.18 -6.27
N ARG A 91 16.37 -4.43 -7.33
CA ARG A 91 17.42 -3.80 -8.16
C ARG A 91 18.30 -2.88 -7.33
N ARG A 92 17.71 -2.09 -6.43
CA ARG A 92 18.43 -1.20 -5.52
C ARG A 92 19.32 -1.99 -4.56
N VAL A 93 18.81 -3.08 -3.96
CA VAL A 93 19.59 -3.95 -3.06
C VAL A 93 20.80 -4.58 -3.77
N PHE A 94 20.66 -5.02 -5.02
CA PHE A 94 21.79 -5.56 -5.79
C PHE A 94 22.79 -4.49 -6.25
N THR A 95 22.37 -3.23 -6.37
CA THR A 95 23.20 -2.11 -6.85
C THR A 95 23.96 -1.43 -5.72
N VAL A 96 23.39 -1.39 -4.51
CA VAL A 96 24.03 -0.80 -3.34
C VAL A 96 25.17 -1.70 -2.86
N LYS A 97 26.41 -1.35 -3.24
CA LYS A 97 27.65 -1.95 -2.72
C LYS A 97 28.33 -1.11 -1.64
N GLU A 98 27.87 0.13 -1.40
CA GLU A 98 28.53 1.07 -0.50
C GLU A 98 27.67 1.43 0.72
N THR A 99 28.34 1.55 1.87
CA THR A 99 27.76 2.02 3.13
C THR A 99 27.49 3.52 3.06
N ILE A 100 26.27 3.87 2.65
CA ILE A 100 25.77 5.24 2.68
C ILE A 100 25.73 5.70 4.15
N THR A 101 26.40 6.81 4.48
CA THR A 101 26.30 7.43 5.80
C THR A 101 24.90 8.03 5.93
N MET A 102 24.02 7.34 6.67
CA MET A 102 22.61 7.68 6.79
C MET A 102 22.42 8.96 7.61
N SER A 103 22.33 10.10 6.93
CA SER A 103 21.75 11.31 7.51
C SER A 103 20.23 11.29 7.26
N ASP A 104 19.42 11.58 8.28
CA ASP A 104 17.95 11.45 8.24
C ASP A 104 17.32 12.22 7.07
N GLY A 105 17.87 13.39 6.70
CA GLY A 105 17.38 14.19 5.58
C GLY A 105 17.58 13.53 4.22
N LEU A 106 18.77 12.96 3.98
CA LEU A 106 19.10 12.27 2.73
C LEU A 106 18.31 10.96 2.57
N LEU A 107 18.00 10.30 3.68
CA LEU A 107 17.16 9.09 3.67
C LEU A 107 15.74 9.40 3.17
N ILE A 108 15.15 10.49 3.66
CA ILE A 108 13.80 10.92 3.29
C ILE A 108 13.77 11.33 1.81
N GLU A 109 14.72 12.16 1.38
CA GLU A 109 14.80 12.62 -0.01
C GLU A 109 14.95 11.45 -0.99
N ASN A 110 15.88 10.53 -0.72
CA ASN A 110 16.12 9.38 -1.58
C ASN A 110 14.92 8.41 -1.61
N SER A 111 14.18 8.30 -0.50
CA SER A 111 12.96 7.50 -0.43
C SER A 111 11.83 8.12 -1.27
N ILE A 112 11.67 9.44 -1.23
CA ILE A 112 10.67 10.15 -2.03
C ILE A 112 10.97 9.98 -3.52
N ILE A 113 12.23 10.13 -3.93
CA ILE A 113 12.65 9.94 -5.32
C ILE A 113 12.35 8.52 -5.80
N ASP A 114 12.66 7.50 -4.99
CA ASP A 114 12.38 6.10 -5.32
C ASP A 114 10.89 5.83 -5.53
N ILE A 115 10.04 6.39 -4.65
CA ILE A 115 8.58 6.29 -4.75
C ILE A 115 8.08 6.97 -6.02
N MET A 116 8.56 8.17 -6.33
CA MET A 116 8.15 8.90 -7.55
C MET A 116 8.54 8.15 -8.81
N VAL A 117 9.76 7.60 -8.88
CA VAL A 117 10.24 6.80 -10.02
C VAL A 117 9.42 5.52 -10.17
N THR A 118 9.19 4.81 -9.06
CA THR A 118 8.37 3.60 -9.04
C THR A 118 6.95 3.88 -9.51
N PHE A 119 6.36 5.01 -9.12
CA PHE A 119 5.01 5.40 -9.52
C PHE A 119 4.93 5.71 -11.02
N CYS A 120 5.89 6.44 -11.57
CA CYS A 120 5.97 6.69 -13.02
C CYS A 120 6.10 5.39 -13.80
N LEU A 121 6.97 4.48 -13.35
CA LEU A 121 7.19 3.20 -14.01
C LEU A 121 5.93 2.30 -13.94
N ALA A 122 5.25 2.31 -12.79
CA ALA A 122 3.98 1.61 -12.58
C ALA A 122 2.88 2.11 -13.50
N TYR A 123 2.78 3.42 -13.69
CA TYR A 123 1.82 4.00 -14.62
C TYR A 123 2.09 3.59 -16.07
N VAL A 124 3.36 3.60 -16.51
CA VAL A 124 3.74 3.16 -17.86
C VAL A 124 3.40 1.68 -18.07
N PHE A 125 3.71 0.82 -17.10
CA PHE A 125 3.42 -0.61 -17.17
C PHE A 125 1.91 -0.90 -17.20
N TYR A 126 1.16 -0.20 -16.34
CA TYR A 126 -0.30 -0.24 -16.35
C TYR A 126 -0.87 0.15 -17.72
N ALA A 127 -0.40 1.25 -18.30
CA ALA A 127 -0.86 1.72 -19.62
C ALA A 127 -0.51 0.75 -20.75
N LEU A 128 0.66 0.09 -20.69
CA LEU A 128 1.11 -0.83 -21.73
C LEU A 128 0.46 -2.22 -21.65
N ILE A 129 0.13 -2.71 -20.45
CA ILE A 129 -0.37 -4.08 -20.26
C ILE A 129 -1.87 -4.08 -19.99
N GLU A 130 -2.34 -3.28 -19.05
CA GLU A 130 -3.75 -3.35 -18.65
C GLU A 130 -4.69 -2.74 -19.68
N ALA A 131 -4.28 -1.69 -20.40
CA ALA A 131 -5.10 -1.09 -21.46
C ALA A 131 -5.39 -2.08 -22.61
N PRO A 132 -4.39 -2.77 -23.20
CA PRO A 132 -4.69 -3.77 -24.23
C PRO A 132 -5.41 -5.00 -23.66
N PHE A 133 -5.11 -5.43 -22.43
CA PHE A 133 -5.78 -6.60 -21.84
C PHE A 133 -7.27 -6.34 -21.58
N THR A 134 -7.61 -5.11 -21.15
CA THR A 134 -9.00 -4.71 -20.92
C THR A 134 -9.77 -4.64 -22.25
N ASN A 135 -9.15 -4.09 -23.30
CA ASN A 135 -9.74 -4.08 -24.64
C ASN A 135 -9.92 -5.50 -25.19
N LEU A 136 -8.96 -6.39 -24.94
CA LEU A 136 -9.04 -7.80 -25.35
C LEU A 136 -10.20 -8.49 -24.64
N MET A 137 -10.32 -8.40 -23.31
CA MET A 137 -11.43 -8.98 -22.55
C MET A 137 -12.80 -8.46 -23.02
N ALA A 138 -12.91 -7.18 -23.36
CA ALA A 138 -14.15 -6.62 -23.89
C ALA A 138 -14.55 -7.27 -25.22
N ILE A 139 -13.58 -7.56 -26.09
CA ILE A 139 -13.82 -8.26 -27.37
C ILE A 139 -14.21 -9.72 -27.12
N TRP A 140 -13.52 -10.42 -26.21
CA TRP A 140 -13.82 -11.82 -25.88
C TRP A 140 -15.20 -11.97 -25.25
N LEU A 141 -15.59 -11.08 -24.33
CA LEU A 141 -16.91 -11.13 -23.69
C LEU A 141 -18.03 -10.85 -24.69
N LYS A 142 -17.85 -9.87 -25.59
CA LYS A 142 -18.80 -9.59 -26.66
C LYS A 142 -18.99 -10.80 -27.60
N LYS A 143 -17.93 -11.57 -27.83
CA LYS A 143 -17.98 -12.78 -28.66
C LYS A 143 -18.75 -13.92 -28.00
N ASP A 144 -18.67 -14.05 -26.67
CA ASP A 144 -19.36 -15.11 -25.92
C ASP A 144 -20.88 -14.88 -25.89
N THR A 145 -21.31 -13.64 -25.62
CA THR A 145 -22.74 -13.27 -25.66
C THR A 145 -23.39 -13.58 -27.01
N GLN A 146 -22.70 -13.26 -28.12
CA GLN A 146 -23.20 -13.54 -29.47
C GLN A 146 -23.29 -15.04 -29.82
N ARG A 147 -22.63 -15.90 -29.04
CA ARG A 147 -22.62 -17.35 -29.23
C ARG A 147 -23.72 -18.04 -28.43
N ASP A 148 -24.16 -17.44 -27.33
CA ASP A 148 -25.30 -17.92 -26.52
C ASP A 148 -26.66 -17.53 -27.14
N ASP A 149 -26.67 -16.55 -28.06
CA ASP A 149 -27.86 -16.06 -28.77
C ASP A 149 -28.21 -16.87 -30.05
N LEU A 150 -27.42 -17.90 -30.41
CA LEU A 150 -27.53 -18.73 -31.62
C LEU A 150 -27.86 -20.19 -31.28
#